data_AF-A0A2S2DQ51-F1
#
_entry.id   AF-A0A2S2DQ51-F1
#
_cell.length_a   1.000
_cell.length_b   1.000
_cell.length_c   1.000
_cell.angle_alpha   90.00
_cell.angle_beta   90.00
_cell.angle_gamma   90.00
#
_symmetry.space_group_name_H-M   'P 1'
#
loop_
_entity.id
_entity.type
_entity.pdbx_description
1 polymer ?
#
loop_
_entity_poly.entity_id
_entity_poly.type
_entity_poly.pdbx_seq_one_letter_code
_entity_poly.pdbx_strand_id
1 'polypeptide(L)'
;MSHPPIPEDLRRFVLTSIPSVPFLEALLLLRADPTQQWESAMLASRLYIRERVASQLLSDLCTAGIAQSCGPPVAHCYRYEPVDEALRQRIDRLADLYARRLVEVTHLIHSSLERQAWQFADAFRLRKDE
;
A
#
# COMPACT_ATOMS: atom_id res chain seq x y z
N MET A 1 -1.07 -10.30 27.08
CA MET A 1 0.16 -10.73 26.38
C MET A 1 0.65 -9.53 25.57
N SER A 2 1.65 -8.79 26.08
CA SER A 2 2.20 -7.64 25.37
C SER A 2 3.15 -8.13 24.28
N HIS A 3 2.80 -7.90 23.02
CA HIS A 3 3.69 -8.19 21.90
C HIS A 3 4.83 -7.17 21.91
N PRO A 4 6.05 -7.57 21.51
CA PRO A 4 7.13 -6.60 21.33
C PRO A 4 6.69 -5.50 20.35
N PRO A 5 7.14 -4.24 20.55
CA PRO A 5 6.76 -3.14 19.67
C PRO A 5 7.12 -3.44 18.21
N ILE A 6 6.36 -2.89 17.27
CA ILE A 6 6.69 -3.00 15.84
C ILE A 6 8.09 -2.41 15.64
N PRO A 7 9.02 -3.12 14.96
CA PRO A 7 10.35 -2.58 14.64
C PRO A 7 10.27 -1.20 13.99
N GLU A 8 11.12 -0.27 14.41
CA GLU A 8 11.03 1.14 13.98
C GLU A 8 11.20 1.32 12.47
N ASP A 9 12.02 0.48 11.82
CA ASP A 9 12.21 0.47 10.38
C ASP A 9 10.91 0.11 9.64
N LEU A 10 10.21 -0.94 10.07
CA LEU A 10 8.92 -1.34 9.51
C LEU A 10 7.83 -0.33 9.82
N ARG A 11 7.82 0.21 11.05
CA ARG A 11 6.87 1.26 11.43
C ARG A 11 7.03 2.47 10.51
N ARG A 12 8.27 2.92 10.27
CA ARG A 12 8.56 4.03 9.36
C ARG A 12 8.12 3.70 7.94
N PHE A 13 8.45 2.49 7.45
CA PHE A 13 8.06 2.04 6.12
C PHE A 13 6.54 2.07 5.91
N VAL A 14 5.76 1.59 6.88
CA VAL A 14 4.28 1.64 6.83
C VAL A 14 3.80 3.09 6.77
N LEU A 15 4.29 3.95 7.66
CA LEU A 15 3.86 5.35 7.73
C LEU A 15 4.19 6.17 6.47
N THR A 16 5.28 5.84 5.77
CA THR A 16 5.74 6.60 4.60
C THR A 16 5.28 6.03 3.26
N SER A 17 5.05 4.71 3.19
CA SER A 17 4.93 4.00 1.90
C SER A 17 3.62 3.24 1.75
N ILE A 18 2.84 3.08 2.83
CA ILE A 18 1.58 2.34 2.84
C ILE A 18 0.45 3.33 3.16
N PRO A 19 -0.16 3.96 2.14
CA PRO A 19 -1.13 5.04 2.35
C PRO A 19 -2.48 4.57 2.87
N SER A 20 -2.83 3.29 2.70
CA SER A 20 -4.14 2.76 3.12
C SER A 20 -4.12 1.25 3.26
N VAL A 21 -5.13 0.69 3.95
CA VAL A 21 -5.31 -0.76 4.06
C VAL A 21 -5.56 -1.40 2.69
N PRO A 22 -6.45 -0.89 1.81
CA PRO A 22 -6.62 -1.46 0.46
C PRO A 22 -5.33 -1.49 -0.37
N PHE A 23 -4.45 -0.52 -0.19
CA PHE A 23 -3.13 -0.52 -0.83
C PHE A 23 -2.25 -1.68 -0.32
N LEU A 24 -2.21 -1.89 1.01
CA LEU A 24 -1.48 -3.02 1.59
C LEU A 24 -2.04 -4.36 1.11
N GLU A 25 -3.37 -4.51 1.10
CA GLU A 25 -4.01 -5.74 0.62
C GLU A 25 -3.72 -6.00 -0.86
N ALA A 26 -3.79 -4.98 -1.71
CA ALA A 26 -3.43 -5.10 -3.12
C ALA A 26 -1.97 -5.53 -3.30
N LEU A 27 -1.04 -4.94 -2.55
CA LEU A 27 0.36 -5.33 -2.53
C LEU A 27 0.53 -6.81 -2.13
N LEU A 28 -0.13 -7.24 -1.05
CA LEU A 28 -0.02 -8.61 -0.55
C LEU A 28 -0.61 -9.64 -1.52
N LEU A 29 -1.70 -9.27 -2.22
CA LEU A 29 -2.28 -10.08 -3.28
C LEU A 29 -1.30 -10.26 -4.46
N LEU A 30 -0.69 -9.18 -4.94
CA LEU A 30 0.30 -9.23 -6.02
C LEU A 30 1.52 -10.09 -5.62
N ARG A 31 2.00 -9.92 -4.38
CA ARG A 31 3.11 -10.69 -3.83
C ARG A 31 2.81 -12.19 -3.71
N ALA A 32 1.57 -12.56 -3.39
CA ALA A 32 1.19 -13.96 -3.18
C ALA A 32 1.35 -14.81 -4.45
N ASP A 33 1.23 -14.19 -5.63
CA ASP A 33 1.52 -14.82 -6.91
C ASP A 33 2.32 -13.87 -7.81
N PRO A 34 3.67 -13.88 -7.71
CA PRO A 34 4.54 -13.02 -8.49
C PRO A 34 4.48 -13.26 -10.01
N THR A 35 4.04 -14.44 -10.42
CA THR A 35 3.95 -14.82 -11.84
C THR A 35 2.63 -14.40 -12.47
N GLN A 36 1.61 -14.15 -11.66
CA GLN A 36 0.30 -13.70 -12.11
C GLN A 36 0.37 -12.27 -12.66
N GLN A 37 -0.23 -12.09 -13.83
CA GLN A 37 -0.56 -10.78 -14.37
C GLN A 37 -1.90 -10.31 -13.81
N TRP A 38 -1.92 -9.08 -13.31
CA TRP A 38 -3.04 -8.47 -12.64
C TRP A 38 -3.67 -7.41 -13.52
N GLU A 39 -4.98 -7.54 -13.71
CA GLU A 39 -5.82 -6.52 -14.32
C GLU A 39 -6.70 -5.85 -13.27
N SER A 40 -7.17 -4.64 -13.57
CA SER A 40 -7.99 -3.85 -12.64
C SER A 40 -9.26 -4.60 -12.20
N ALA A 41 -9.96 -5.25 -13.14
CA ALA A 41 -11.15 -6.06 -12.84
C ALA A 41 -10.84 -7.27 -11.93
N MET A 42 -9.69 -7.91 -12.12
CA MET A 42 -9.26 -9.05 -11.30
C MET A 42 -8.97 -8.60 -9.86
N LEU A 43 -8.24 -7.50 -9.69
CA LEU A 43 -7.96 -6.95 -8.37
C LEU A 43 -9.25 -6.45 -7.69
N ALA A 44 -10.13 -5.80 -8.44
CA ALA A 44 -11.41 -5.29 -7.94
C ALA A 44 -12.30 -6.39 -7.36
N SER A 45 -12.40 -7.52 -8.07
CA SER A 45 -13.20 -8.67 -7.62
C SER A 45 -12.61 -9.31 -6.35
N ARG A 46 -11.28 -9.43 -6.24
CA ARG A 46 -10.63 -10.01 -5.06
C ARG A 46 -10.72 -9.12 -3.81
N LEU A 47 -10.66 -7.79 -3.99
CA LEU A 47 -10.76 -6.83 -2.90
C LEU A 47 -12.20 -6.36 -2.62
N TYR A 48 -13.18 -6.80 -3.41
CA TYR A 48 -14.58 -6.33 -3.36
C TYR A 48 -14.72 -4.80 -3.45
N ILE A 49 -13.92 -4.19 -4.33
CA ILE A 49 -13.92 -2.74 -4.57
C ILE A 49 -14.35 -2.42 -6.00
N ARG A 50 -14.60 -1.14 -6.29
CA ARG A 50 -14.88 -0.70 -7.66
C ARG A 50 -13.62 -0.77 -8.50
N GLU A 51 -13.76 -1.16 -9.77
CA GLU A 51 -12.65 -1.29 -10.72
C GLU A 51 -11.81 -0.02 -10.86
N ARG A 52 -12.44 1.16 -10.86
CA ARG A 52 -11.71 2.45 -10.86
C ARG A 52 -10.73 2.59 -9.68
N VAL A 53 -11.09 2.05 -8.51
CA VAL A 53 -10.26 2.12 -7.30
C VAL A 53 -9.13 1.10 -7.43
N ALA A 54 -9.42 -0.10 -7.90
CA ALA A 54 -8.40 -1.12 -8.19
C ALA A 54 -7.37 -0.64 -9.22
N SER A 55 -7.82 0.04 -10.28
CA SER A 55 -6.95 0.65 -11.29
C SER A 55 -6.02 1.70 -10.68
N GLN A 56 -6.55 2.57 -9.81
CA GLN A 56 -5.73 3.54 -9.09
C GLN A 56 -4.70 2.84 -8.19
N LEU A 57 -5.11 1.81 -7.43
CA LEU A 57 -4.20 1.04 -6.58
C LEU A 57 -3.06 0.39 -7.38
N LEU A 58 -3.35 -0.19 -8.55
CA LEU A 58 -2.32 -0.77 -9.42
C LEU A 58 -1.36 0.30 -9.95
N SER A 59 -1.88 1.46 -10.35
CA SER A 59 -1.06 2.60 -10.75
C SER A 59 -0.16 3.08 -9.60
N ASP A 60 -0.71 3.22 -8.40
CA ASP A 60 0.04 3.66 -7.21
C ASP A 60 1.13 2.66 -6.83
N LEU A 61 0.85 1.35 -6.92
CA LEU A 61 1.83 0.29 -6.71
C LEU A 61 2.97 0.35 -7.75
N CYS A 62 2.67 0.71 -9.00
CA CYS A 62 3.69 0.98 -10.00
C CYS A 62 4.53 2.22 -9.67
N THR A 63 3.90 3.33 -9.31
CA THR A 63 4.60 4.55 -8.91
C THR A 63 5.48 4.34 -7.68
N ALA A 64 5.05 3.49 -6.74
CA ALA A 64 5.82 3.10 -5.56
C ALA A 64 6.98 2.11 -5.88
N GLY A 65 7.13 1.68 -7.13
CA GLY A 65 8.16 0.73 -7.55
C GLY A 65 7.95 -0.69 -7.00
N ILE A 66 6.71 -1.06 -6.67
CA ILE A 66 6.33 -2.38 -6.12
C ILE A 66 5.83 -3.31 -7.24
N ALA A 67 5.18 -2.72 -8.24
CA ALA A 67 4.68 -3.41 -9.41
C ALA A 67 5.26 -2.78 -10.69
N GLN A 68 5.20 -3.52 -11.79
CA GLN A 68 5.51 -3.00 -13.11
C GLN A 68 4.35 -3.27 -14.06
N SER A 69 4.02 -2.30 -14.93
CA SER A 69 3.08 -2.59 -16.00
C SER A 69 3.70 -3.59 -16.97
N CYS A 70 2.86 -4.47 -17.49
CA CYS A 70 3.24 -5.32 -18.59
C CYS A 70 3.50 -4.47 -19.83
N GLY A 71 4.48 -4.91 -20.63
CA GLY A 71 4.69 -4.39 -21.97
C GLY A 71 3.71 -5.00 -22.98
N PRO A 72 3.70 -4.49 -24.23
CA PRO A 72 2.93 -5.08 -25.33
C PRO A 72 3.22 -6.59 -25.49
N PRO A 73 2.23 -7.42 -25.90
CA PRO A 73 0.90 -7.05 -26.40
C PRO A 73 -0.18 -6.90 -25.31
N VAL A 74 0.11 -7.24 -24.05
CA VAL A 74 -0.89 -7.20 -22.98
C VAL A 74 -0.95 -5.78 -22.39
N ALA A 75 -1.79 -4.95 -22.99
CA ALA A 75 -2.06 -3.61 -22.46
C ALA A 75 -2.84 -3.73 -21.12
N HIS A 76 -2.55 -2.83 -20.18
CA HIS A 76 -3.26 -2.70 -18.90
C HIS A 76 -3.11 -3.85 -17.88
N CYS A 77 -2.10 -4.71 -18.02
CA CYS A 77 -1.73 -5.62 -16.93
C CYS A 77 -0.55 -5.13 -16.11
N TYR A 78 -0.44 -5.66 -14.90
CA TYR A 78 0.55 -5.33 -13.89
C TYR A 78 1.12 -6.62 -13.29
N ARG A 79 2.39 -6.64 -12.91
CA ARG A 79 2.99 -7.78 -12.21
C ARG A 79 3.79 -7.31 -11.01
N TYR A 80 3.93 -8.20 -10.03
CA TYR A 80 4.75 -7.94 -8.86
C TYR A 80 6.23 -7.94 -9.23
N GLU A 81 6.83 -6.76 -9.26
CA GLU A 81 8.24 -6.57 -9.58
C GLU A 81 8.77 -5.37 -8.80
N PRO A 82 9.09 -5.57 -7.50
CA PRO A 82 9.78 -4.57 -6.70
C PRO A 82 11.06 -4.09 -7.38
N VAL A 83 11.31 -2.78 -7.30
CA VAL A 83 12.46 -2.12 -7.94
C VAL A 83 13.81 -2.62 -7.44
N ASP A 84 13.86 -3.07 -6.18
CA ASP A 84 15.06 -3.66 -5.59
C ASP A 84 14.74 -4.75 -4.56
N GLU A 85 15.76 -5.54 -4.24
CA GLU A 85 15.66 -6.65 -3.28
C GLU A 85 15.43 -6.17 -1.84
N ALA A 86 15.90 -4.97 -1.48
CA ALA A 86 15.69 -4.42 -0.14
C ALA A 86 14.23 -4.02 0.11
N LEU A 87 13.51 -3.57 -0.93
CA LEU A 87 12.08 -3.30 -0.90
C LEU A 87 11.32 -4.62 -0.80
N ARG A 88 11.69 -5.63 -1.58
CA ARG A 88 11.10 -6.98 -1.50
C ARG A 88 11.20 -7.54 -0.08
N GLN A 89 12.38 -7.50 0.53
CA GLN A 89 12.58 -7.99 1.90
C GLN A 89 11.77 -7.21 2.95
N ARG A 90 11.63 -5.89 2.78
CA ARG A 90 10.79 -5.06 3.65
C ARG A 90 9.32 -5.42 3.52
N ILE A 91 8.85 -5.64 2.30
CA ILE A 91 7.50 -6.12 2.00
C ILE A 91 7.27 -7.50 2.64
N ASP A 92 8.23 -8.43 2.54
CA ASP A 92 8.12 -9.77 3.13
C ASP A 92 7.98 -9.71 4.66
N ARG A 93 8.79 -8.88 5.31
CA ARG A 93 8.69 -8.66 6.76
C ARG A 93 7.38 -7.99 7.16
N LEU A 94 6.88 -7.04 6.36
CA LEU A 94 5.59 -6.42 6.58
C LEU A 94 4.44 -7.43 6.42
N ALA A 95 4.53 -8.35 5.45
CA ALA A 95 3.54 -9.40 5.26
C ALA A 95 3.44 -10.34 6.48
N ASP A 96 4.58 -10.78 7.03
CA ASP A 96 4.61 -11.60 8.26
C ASP A 96 4.02 -10.83 9.45
N LEU A 97 4.41 -9.55 9.60
CA LEU A 97 3.89 -8.69 10.65
C LEU A 97 2.37 -8.51 10.54
N TYR A 98 1.86 -8.23 9.33
CA TYR A 98 0.44 -8.02 9.09
C TYR A 98 -0.39 -9.27 9.39
N ALA A 99 0.09 -10.45 8.99
CA ALA A 99 -0.56 -11.72 9.28
C ALA A 99 -0.65 -12.03 10.78
N ARG A 100 0.34 -11.60 11.57
CA ARG A 100 0.38 -11.84 13.04
C ARG A 100 -0.31 -10.74 13.84
N ARG A 101 -0.31 -9.49 13.34
CA ARG A 101 -0.66 -8.28 14.09
C ARG A 101 -1.53 -7.32 13.28
N LEU A 102 -2.54 -7.87 12.59
CA LEU A 102 -3.45 -7.14 11.69
C LEU A 102 -4.02 -5.85 12.30
N VAL A 103 -4.53 -5.93 13.53
CA VAL A 103 -5.14 -4.79 14.23
C VAL A 103 -4.12 -3.66 14.41
N GLU A 104 -2.92 -3.97 14.87
CA GLU A 104 -1.90 -2.95 15.16
C GLU A 104 -1.38 -2.27 13.89
N VAL A 105 -1.17 -3.03 12.81
CA VAL A 105 -0.75 -2.47 11.53
C VAL A 105 -1.85 -1.60 10.92
N THR A 106 -3.12 -2.03 11.03
CA THR A 106 -4.27 -1.26 10.56
C THR A 106 -4.41 0.07 11.32
N HIS A 107 -4.28 0.04 12.65
CA HIS A 107 -4.24 1.26 13.46
C HIS A 107 -3.07 2.19 13.07
N LEU A 108 -1.90 1.63 12.79
CA LEU A 108 -0.74 2.42 12.37
C LEU A 108 -1.01 3.17 11.05
N ILE A 109 -1.59 2.49 10.06
CA ILE A 109 -1.99 3.10 8.78
C ILE A 109 -3.01 4.23 9.00
N HIS A 110 -4.05 3.99 9.79
CA HIS A 110 -5.07 5.00 10.10
C HIS A 110 -4.49 6.22 10.82
N SER A 111 -3.58 6.02 11.77
CA SER A 111 -2.94 7.13 12.50
C SER A 111 -2.11 8.06 11.60
N SER A 112 -1.56 7.52 10.49
CA SER A 112 -0.84 8.31 9.49
C SER A 112 -1.79 9.19 8.67
N LEU A 113 -2.90 8.59 8.23
CA LEU A 113 -3.95 9.27 7.46
C LEU A 113 -4.57 10.44 8.23
N GLU A 114 -4.86 10.24 9.52
CA GLU A 114 -5.35 11.30 10.37
C GLU A 114 -4.35 12.45 10.46
N ARG A 115 -3.07 12.16 10.69
CA ARG A 115 -2.01 13.20 10.78
C ARG A 115 -1.87 14.01 9.49
N GLN A 116 -1.91 13.36 8.33
CA GLN A 116 -1.87 14.05 7.03
C GLN A 116 -3.12 14.92 6.82
N ALA A 117 -4.31 14.41 7.14
CA ALA A 117 -5.56 15.17 7.06
C ALA A 117 -5.54 16.43 7.96
N TRP A 118 -4.98 16.32 9.16
CA TRP A 118 -4.79 17.46 10.07
C TRP A 118 -3.83 18.52 9.50
N GLN A 119 -2.72 18.11 8.87
CA GLN A 119 -1.77 19.03 8.24
C GLN A 119 -2.37 19.79 7.05
N PHE A 120 -3.27 19.16 6.29
CA PHE A 120 -4.04 19.86 5.26
C PHE A 120 -5.04 20.86 5.85
N ALA A 121 -5.74 20.51 6.94
CA ALA A 121 -6.73 21.40 7.56
C ALA A 121 -6.10 22.68 8.16
N ASP A 122 -4.88 22.59 8.70
CA ASP A 122 -4.16 23.75 9.24
C ASP A 122 -3.73 24.74 8.16
N ALA A 123 -3.35 24.24 6.97
CA ALA A 123 -2.99 25.06 5.82
C ALA A 123 -4.15 25.95 5.30
N PHE A 124 -5.41 25.62 5.62
CA PHE A 124 -6.59 26.44 5.28
C PHE A 124 -7.00 27.44 6.36
N ARG A 125 -6.37 27.44 7.55
CA ARG A 125 -6.66 28.41 8.63
C ARG A 125 -5.80 29.69 8.55
N LEU A 126 -4.83 29.75 7.65
CA LEU A 126 -3.98 30.92 7.40
C LEU A 126 -4.53 31.79 6.25
N ARG A 127 -5.73 32.36 6.46
CA ARG A 127 -6.22 33.55 5.74
C ARG A 127 -7.46 34.10 6.42
N LYS A 128 -7.31 34.52 7.68
CA LYS A 128 -8.33 35.32 8.34
C LYS A 128 -7.76 36.18 9.47
N ASP A 129 -6.81 37.05 9.11
CA ASP A 129 -6.50 38.27 9.84
C ASP A 129 -5.78 39.22 8.86
N GLU A 130 -6.57 39.86 7.99
CA GLU A 130 -6.35 41.24 7.55
C GLU A 130 -7.61 42.03 7.91
#